data_AF-A0A9X4FLV7-F1
#
_entry.id   AF-A0A9X4FLV7-F1
#
_cell.length_a   1.000
_cell.length_b   1.000
_cell.length_c   1.000
_cell.angle_alpha   90.00
_cell.angle_beta   90.00
_cell.angle_gamma   90.00
#
_symmetry.space_group_name_H-M   'P 1'
#
loop_
_entity.id
_entity.type
_entity.pdbx_description
1 polymer ?
#
loop_
_entity_poly.entity_id
_entity_poly.type
_entity_poly.pdbx_seq_one_letter_code
_entity_poly.pdbx_strand_id
1 'polypeptide(L)'
;MEEKTLMSFVLIGFKKSEFKHFDEAFKSGLLNLLKLENAPNEILSSFENAESNISFTKTDSRKLLGHVNDKMSLYQDFIYSDGGFEHCDLAQITAKINRMPQKELGWALSIDVFNELFN
;
A
#
# COMPACT_ATOMS: atom_id res chain seq x y z
N MET A 1 11.02 1.44 -14.46
CA MET A 1 10.35 2.37 -13.54
C MET A 1 10.90 2.05 -12.16
N GLU A 2 11.62 2.97 -11.54
CA GLU A 2 12.17 2.74 -10.19
C GLU A 2 11.07 3.07 -9.19
N GLU A 3 10.62 2.06 -8.44
CA GLU A 3 9.69 2.24 -7.33
C GLU A 3 10.40 2.98 -6.20
N LYS A 4 10.02 4.24 -5.98
CA LYS A 4 10.77 5.16 -5.12
C LYS A 4 10.50 4.97 -3.63
N THR A 5 9.25 4.68 -3.26
CA THR A 5 8.80 4.77 -1.86
C THR A 5 8.66 3.42 -1.18
N LEU A 6 8.45 2.35 -1.96
CA LEU A 6 8.09 1.01 -1.45
C LEU A 6 6.91 1.04 -0.46
N MET A 7 6.03 2.04 -0.61
CA MET A 7 4.83 2.19 0.19
C MET A 7 3.84 1.07 -0.16
N SER A 8 3.22 0.48 0.84
CA SER A 8 2.37 -0.70 0.66
C SER A 8 1.07 -0.59 1.42
N PHE A 9 0.02 -1.22 0.90
CA PHE A 9 -1.25 -1.45 1.58
C PHE A 9 -1.86 -2.75 1.07
N VAL A 10 -2.82 -3.31 1.81
CA VAL A 10 -3.54 -4.52 1.41
C VAL A 10 -5.01 -4.21 1.16
N LEU A 11 -5.55 -4.85 0.13
CA LEU A 11 -6.98 -4.90 -0.14
C LEU A 11 -7.49 -6.27 0.27
N ILE A 12 -8.52 -6.31 1.10
CA ILE A 12 -9.16 -7.54 1.57
C ILE A 12 -10.59 -7.65 1.05
N GLY A 13 -11.14 -8.86 1.06
CA GLY A 13 -12.53 -9.10 0.67
C GLY A 13 -12.80 -9.11 -0.84
N PHE A 14 -11.76 -8.99 -1.68
CA PHE A 14 -11.90 -9.04 -3.14
C PHE A 14 -11.83 -10.46 -3.68
N LYS A 15 -12.88 -10.90 -4.38
CA LYS A 15 -12.85 -12.14 -5.16
C LYS A 15 -12.31 -11.87 -6.55
N LYS A 16 -11.67 -12.89 -7.16
CA LYS A 16 -11.17 -12.82 -8.54
C LYS A 16 -12.26 -12.47 -9.56
N SER A 17 -13.51 -12.83 -9.30
CA SER A 17 -14.68 -12.48 -10.13
C SER A 17 -15.03 -10.99 -10.10
N GLU A 18 -14.58 -10.25 -9.08
CA GLU A 18 -14.85 -8.82 -8.88
C GLU A 18 -13.72 -7.94 -9.44
N PHE A 19 -12.74 -8.55 -10.12
CA PHE A 19 -11.60 -7.83 -10.70
C PHE A 19 -12.00 -6.74 -11.71
N LYS A 20 -13.21 -6.82 -12.28
CA LYS A 20 -13.79 -5.76 -13.12
C LYS A 20 -14.00 -4.41 -12.41
N HIS A 21 -13.98 -4.39 -11.07
CA HIS A 21 -14.09 -3.19 -10.22
C HIS A 21 -12.80 -2.96 -9.40
N PHE A 22 -11.67 -3.55 -9.83
CA PHE A 22 -10.42 -3.48 -9.10
C PHE A 22 -9.82 -2.08 -9.07
N ASP A 23 -10.10 -1.27 -10.09
CA ASP A 23 -9.76 0.15 -10.15
C ASP A 23 -10.38 0.96 -9.02
N GLU A 24 -11.69 0.78 -8.79
CA GLU A 24 -12.41 1.41 -7.68
C GLU A 24 -11.87 0.93 -6.32
N ALA A 25 -11.62 -0.38 -6.21
CA ALA A 25 -11.03 -0.99 -5.02
C ALA A 25 -9.67 -0.40 -4.68
N PHE A 26 -8.81 -0.31 -5.69
CA PHE A 26 -7.47 0.24 -5.56
C PHE A 26 -7.52 1.72 -5.19
N LYS A 27 -8.35 2.51 -5.87
CA LYS A 27 -8.52 3.93 -5.56
C LYS A 27 -8.97 4.14 -4.11
N SER A 28 -9.96 3.36 -3.65
CA SER A 28 -10.43 3.40 -2.27
C SER A 28 -9.32 3.03 -1.28
N GLY A 29 -8.57 1.96 -1.54
CA GLY A 29 -7.43 1.57 -0.70
C GLY A 29 -6.33 2.63 -0.65
N LEU A 30 -5.98 3.22 -1.79
CA LEU A 30 -5.01 4.30 -1.87
C LEU A 30 -5.46 5.54 -1.09
N LEU A 31 -6.73 5.94 -1.21
CA LEU A 31 -7.29 7.04 -0.42
C LEU A 31 -7.26 6.75 1.08
N ASN A 32 -7.56 5.51 1.49
CA ASN A 32 -7.47 5.11 2.88
C ASN A 32 -6.03 5.17 3.39
N LEU A 33 -5.05 4.74 2.58
CA LEU A 33 -3.63 4.86 2.90
C LEU A 33 -3.20 6.33 3.03
N LEU A 34 -3.60 7.18 2.10
CA LEU A 34 -3.30 8.62 2.14
C LEU A 34 -3.87 9.29 3.38
N LYS A 35 -5.12 8.95 3.76
CA LYS A 35 -5.77 9.45 4.97
C LYS A 35 -5.08 8.94 6.23
N LEU A 36 -4.73 7.64 6.27
CA LEU A 36 -3.99 7.03 7.37
C LEU A 36 -2.66 7.74 7.64
N GLU A 37 -2.00 8.18 6.57
CA GLU A 37 -0.70 8.85 6.64
C GLU A 37 -0.79 10.38 6.68
N ASN A 38 -2.01 10.93 6.85
CA ASN A 38 -2.27 12.37 6.94
C ASN A 38 -1.74 13.18 5.75
N ALA A 39 -1.89 12.66 4.54
CA ALA A 39 -1.51 13.37 3.33
C ALA A 39 -2.23 14.74 3.23
N PRO A 40 -1.61 15.76 2.60
CA PRO A 40 -2.22 17.08 2.45
C PRO A 40 -3.60 17.05 1.81
N ASN A 41 -4.49 17.95 2.22
CA ASN A 41 -5.86 18.00 1.71
C ASN A 41 -5.92 18.24 0.20
N GLU A 42 -4.97 18.99 -0.38
CA GLU A 42 -4.93 19.16 -1.84
C GLU A 42 -4.68 17.82 -2.55
N ILE A 43 -3.78 16.98 -2.00
CA ILE A 43 -3.47 15.65 -2.53
C ILE A 43 -4.70 14.75 -2.40
N LEU A 44 -5.32 14.67 -1.21
CA LEU A 44 -6.54 13.89 -1.00
C LEU A 44 -7.64 14.28 -2.00
N SER A 45 -7.89 15.59 -2.15
CA SER A 45 -8.91 16.10 -3.07
C SER A 45 -8.59 15.76 -4.53
N SER A 46 -7.32 15.81 -4.94
CA SER A 46 -6.91 15.45 -6.29
C SER A 46 -7.18 13.98 -6.61
N PHE A 47 -6.87 13.07 -5.69
CA PHE A 47 -7.13 11.64 -5.86
C PHE A 47 -8.63 11.33 -5.77
N GLU A 48 -9.39 11.99 -4.90
CA GLU A 48 -10.85 11.80 -4.81
C GLU A 48 -11.55 12.15 -6.12
N ASN A 49 -11.15 13.26 -6.76
CA ASN A 49 -11.75 13.74 -8.01
C ASN A 49 -11.18 13.10 -9.29
N ALA A 50 -10.05 12.39 -9.20
CA ALA A 50 -9.45 11.73 -10.36
C ALA A 50 -10.36 10.59 -10.90
N GLU A 51 -10.43 10.43 -12.22
CA GLU A 51 -11.09 9.26 -12.80
C GLU A 51 -10.36 7.96 -12.40
N SER A 52 -11.11 6.89 -12.15
CA SER A 52 -10.55 5.57 -11.79
C SER A 52 -9.94 4.83 -12.99
N ASN A 53 -9.36 5.53 -13.96
CA ASN A 53 -8.77 4.86 -15.13
C ASN A 53 -7.35 4.37 -14.82
N ILE A 54 -7.27 3.24 -14.12
CA ILE A 54 -6.00 2.64 -13.68
C ILE A 54 -5.58 1.55 -14.66
N SER A 55 -4.38 1.70 -15.20
CA SER A 55 -3.76 0.68 -16.07
C SER A 55 -2.80 -0.18 -15.27
N PHE A 56 -2.94 -1.51 -15.40
CA PHE A 56 -2.05 -2.47 -14.77
C PHE A 56 -1.15 -3.11 -15.83
N THR A 57 0.15 -3.15 -15.54
CA THR A 57 1.13 -3.83 -16.38
C THR A 57 1.94 -4.83 -15.57
N LYS A 58 2.50 -5.82 -16.25
CA LYS A 58 3.43 -6.75 -15.62
C LYS A 58 4.74 -6.02 -15.32
N THR A 59 5.31 -6.30 -14.16
CA THR A 59 6.70 -5.92 -13.86
C THR A 59 7.64 -7.06 -14.25
N ASP A 60 8.80 -6.72 -14.81
CA ASP A 60 9.92 -7.63 -15.07
C ASP A 60 10.97 -7.60 -13.95
N SER A 61 10.79 -6.72 -12.96
CA SER A 61 11.70 -6.57 -11.82
C SER A 61 11.51 -7.69 -10.81
N ARG A 62 12.38 -8.71 -10.88
CA ARG A 62 12.45 -9.78 -9.88
C ARG A 62 12.68 -9.25 -8.46
N LYS A 63 13.43 -8.15 -8.32
CA LYS A 63 13.67 -7.48 -7.04
C LYS A 63 12.35 -6.95 -6.45
N LEU A 64 11.55 -6.27 -7.27
CA LEU A 64 10.26 -5.73 -6.83
C LEU A 64 9.28 -6.86 -6.48
N LEU A 65 9.24 -7.92 -7.28
CA LEU A 65 8.43 -9.10 -6.98
C LEU A 65 8.81 -9.74 -5.64
N GLY A 66 10.12 -9.85 -5.36
CA GLY A 66 10.61 -10.31 -4.06
C GLY A 66 10.11 -9.41 -2.92
N HIS A 67 10.27 -8.09 -3.07
CA HIS A 67 9.81 -7.12 -2.07
C HIS A 67 8.29 -7.19 -1.80
N VAL A 68 7.47 -7.31 -2.84
CA VAL A 68 6.01 -7.45 -2.68
C VAL A 68 5.67 -8.75 -1.95
N ASN A 69 6.36 -9.85 -2.24
CA ASN A 69 6.16 -11.12 -1.54
C ASN A 69 6.57 -11.02 -0.06
N ASP A 70 7.67 -10.33 0.24
CA ASP A 70 8.11 -10.11 1.62
C ASP A 70 7.10 -9.27 2.39
N LYS A 71 6.58 -8.19 1.78
CA LYS A 71 5.50 -7.37 2.37
C LYS A 71 4.25 -8.21 2.61
N MET A 72 3.82 -9.03 1.65
CA MET A 72 2.65 -9.90 1.81
C MET A 72 2.83 -10.87 2.98
N SER A 73 4.02 -11.43 3.14
CA SER A 73 4.35 -12.33 4.25
C SER A 73 4.26 -11.60 5.59
N LEU A 74 4.81 -10.38 5.69
CA LEU A 74 4.69 -9.54 6.89
C LEU A 74 3.23 -9.21 7.25
N TYR A 75 2.39 -8.90 6.27
CA TYR A 75 0.95 -8.69 6.51
C TYR A 75 0.32 -9.95 7.09
N GLN A 76 0.59 -11.12 6.51
CA GLN A 76 0.06 -12.39 6.98
C GLN A 76 0.51 -12.69 8.43
N ASP A 77 1.79 -12.47 8.73
CA ASP A 77 2.35 -12.70 10.06
C ASP A 77 1.70 -11.80 11.12
N PHE A 78 1.54 -10.50 10.85
CA PHE A 78 0.88 -9.59 11.79
C PHE A 78 -0.60 -9.91 11.95
N ILE A 79 -1.32 -10.20 10.86
CA ILE A 79 -2.73 -10.59 10.93
C ILE A 79 -2.89 -11.85 11.77
N TYR A 80 -2.03 -12.85 11.58
CA TYR A 80 -2.09 -14.10 12.34
C TYR A 80 -1.72 -13.87 13.82
N SER A 81 -0.69 -13.07 14.09
CA SER A 81 -0.28 -12.72 15.45
C SER A 81 -1.37 -11.98 16.23
N ASP A 82 -2.20 -11.19 15.54
CA ASP A 82 -3.32 -10.47 16.14
C ASP A 82 -4.58 -11.36 16.31
N GLY A 83 -4.53 -12.63 15.91
CA GLY A 83 -5.66 -13.58 16.03
C GLY A 83 -6.50 -13.75 14.76
N GLY A 84 -6.04 -13.23 13.63
CA GLY A 84 -6.74 -13.29 12.34
C GLY A 84 -7.56 -12.04 12.03
N PHE A 85 -8.26 -12.07 10.89
CA PHE A 85 -8.97 -10.90 10.35
C PHE A 85 -10.05 -10.33 11.26
N GLU A 86 -10.66 -11.13 12.13
CA GLU A 86 -11.71 -10.68 13.07
C GLU A 86 -11.15 -9.85 14.24
N HIS A 87 -9.83 -9.91 14.47
CA HIS A 87 -9.17 -9.34 15.64
C HIS A 87 -8.07 -8.32 15.29
N CYS A 88 -7.58 -8.32 14.06
CA CYS A 88 -6.51 -7.42 13.63
C CYS A 88 -7.03 -6.02 13.25
N ASP A 89 -6.20 -5.01 13.49
CA ASP A 89 -6.38 -3.66 12.95
C ASP A 89 -5.48 -3.48 11.72
N LEU A 90 -6.06 -3.64 10.52
CA LEU A 90 -5.32 -3.55 9.27
C LEU A 90 -4.71 -2.15 9.03
N ALA A 91 -5.30 -1.09 9.59
CA ALA A 91 -4.74 0.24 9.47
C ALA A 91 -3.46 0.35 10.31
N GLN A 92 -3.47 -0.18 11.54
CA GLN A 92 -2.27 -0.25 12.37
C GLN A 92 -1.18 -1.16 11.76
N ILE A 93 -1.55 -2.32 11.20
CA ILE A 93 -0.60 -3.22 10.54
C ILE A 93 0.03 -2.52 9.33
N THR A 94 -0.77 -1.86 8.50
CA THR A 94 -0.30 -1.09 7.34
C THR A 94 0.67 0.02 7.78
N ALA A 95 0.27 0.82 8.77
CA ALA A 95 1.08 1.89 9.32
C ALA A 95 2.41 1.37 9.88
N LYS A 96 2.38 0.22 10.57
CA LYS A 96 3.57 -0.44 11.13
C LYS A 96 4.51 -0.90 10.03
N ILE A 97 4.02 -1.62 9.02
CA ILE A 97 4.83 -2.15 7.91
C ILE A 97 5.50 -1.02 7.11
N ASN A 98 4.82 0.11 6.91
CA ASN A 98 5.38 1.26 6.20
C ASN A 98 6.37 2.09 7.06
N ARG A 99 6.39 1.87 8.37
CA ARG A 99 7.36 2.42 9.34
C ARG A 99 8.47 1.43 9.71
N MET A 100 8.61 0.32 8.99
CA MET A 100 9.74 -0.61 9.16
C MET A 100 10.90 -0.21 8.25
N PRO A 101 12.16 -0.14 8.75
CA PRO A 101 13.34 0.12 7.93
C PRO A 101 13.44 -0.83 6.74
N GLN A 102 13.62 -0.29 5.52
CA GLN A 102 13.73 -1.07 4.29
C GLN A 102 15.15 -0.97 3.74
N LYS A 103 15.83 -2.11 3.57
CA LYS A 103 17.21 -2.16 3.03
C LYS A 103 17.30 -1.53 1.64
N GLU A 104 16.27 -1.72 0.82
CA GLU A 104 16.16 -1.18 -0.54
C GLU A 104 16.10 0.34 -0.57
N LEU A 105 15.68 0.98 0.53
CA LEU A 105 15.65 2.43 0.73
C LEU A 105 16.85 2.91 1.56
N GLY A 106 17.93 2.12 1.66
CA GLY A 106 19.07 2.48 2.51
C GLY A 106 18.73 2.50 4.00
N TRP A 107 17.82 1.62 4.43
CA TRP A 107 17.25 1.55 5.79
C TRP A 107 16.31 2.72 6.17
N ALA A 108 15.91 3.55 5.22
CA ALA A 108 14.82 4.51 5.43
C ALA A 108 13.46 3.81 5.57
N LEU A 109 12.48 4.55 6.08
CA LEU A 109 11.10 4.10 6.19
C LEU A 109 10.35 4.42 4.88
N SER A 110 9.44 3.54 4.47
CA SER A 110 8.61 3.79 3.29
C SER A 110 7.83 5.10 3.42
N ILE A 111 7.34 5.41 4.64
CA ILE A 111 6.60 6.65 4.90
C ILE A 111 7.45 7.91 4.77
N ASP A 112 8.72 7.87 5.15
CA ASP A 112 9.60 9.04 5.08
C ASP A 112 9.83 9.42 3.62
N VAL A 113 10.21 8.43 2.80
CA VAL A 113 10.41 8.61 1.35
C VAL A 113 9.11 8.92 0.62
N PHE A 114 7.98 8.43 1.12
CA PHE A 114 6.67 8.79 0.60
C PHE A 114 6.33 10.26 0.85
N ASN A 115 6.60 10.77 2.06
CA ASN A 115 6.34 12.16 2.42
C ASN A 115 7.23 13.15 1.65
N GLU A 116 8.42 12.73 1.22
CA GLU A 116 9.26 13.51 0.30
C GLU A 116 8.57 13.82 -1.04
N LEU A 117 7.55 13.05 -1.44
CA LEU A 117 6.79 13.34 -2.67
C LEU A 117 5.86 14.56 -2.55
N PHE A 118 5.59 15.02 -1.33
CA PHE A 118 4.71 16.16 -1.06
C PHE A 118 5.47 17.46 -0.75
N ASN A 119 6.79 17.41 -0.68
CA ASN A 119 7.68 18.55 -0.45
C ASN A 119 8.28 19.05 -1.78
#